data_AF-A0A250X7A7-F1
#
_entry.id   AF-A0A250X7A7-F1
#
_cell.length_a   1.000
_cell.length_b   1.000
_cell.length_c   1.000
_cell.angle_alpha   90.00
_cell.angle_beta   90.00
_cell.angle_gamma   90.00
#
_symmetry.space_group_name_H-M   'P 1'
#
loop_
_entity.id
_entity.type
_entity.pdbx_description
1 polymer ?
#
loop_
_entity_poly.entity_id
_entity_poly.type
_entity_poly.pdbx_seq_one_letter_code
_entity_poly.pdbx_strand_id
1 'polypeptide(L)'
;MASGDMLFGSYYAHEPGGSPSWLFQVRTNKTASGWAVVKTWCVPVLKVKQRGYAPCSPQKAFTQVKLLLAQQKLSRECGFNQIVPKLWIEPIHGIVPGHGFHIDWLGLWFDIAEGVSVQNIQESGQPPMKPELMLDIFHTINHTEIKLSALFDVLTSQCDRHQQNMFVTKDRKLMIIDNDQVYATSWRKCGFDSMILPTTQKFMINHVGFFYVLKYPHYTPEGPPKTCDTKLNPLLLLDYRCHVNNGSIGFDYPPQVQQCMANLAKKSPNEIYLEYGYPVLRMAEALWNRSRDMTEHGFEWTLLRGEPTNQPMHRYKMAPACCKMHFESAGHKYVCDTPGYHQMSAIPYGNPWHGGKWHGAPGKDTGTYVGGEGL
;
A
#
# COMPACT_ATOMS: atom_id res chain seq x y z
N MET A 1 -23.63 -17.81 5.12
CA MET A 1 -23.70 -16.79 4.05
C MET A 1 -22.34 -16.14 3.98
N ALA A 2 -21.76 -15.97 2.79
CA ALA A 2 -20.55 -15.15 2.66
C ALA A 2 -20.94 -13.71 3.00
N SER A 3 -20.21 -13.07 3.90
CA SER A 3 -20.39 -11.64 4.17
C SER A 3 -19.81 -10.82 3.00
N GLY A 4 -20.41 -9.67 2.75
CA GLY A 4 -20.02 -8.79 1.67
C GLY A 4 -20.83 -7.51 1.68
N ASP A 5 -20.40 -6.56 0.86
CA ASP A 5 -20.97 -5.22 0.82
C ASP A 5 -21.54 -4.92 -0.57
N MET A 6 -22.66 -4.19 -0.59
CA MET A 6 -23.21 -3.63 -1.82
C MET A 6 -22.60 -2.25 -2.05
N LEU A 7 -21.91 -2.08 -3.17
CA LEU A 7 -21.27 -0.82 -3.53
C LEU A 7 -21.46 -0.55 -5.03
N PHE A 8 -21.86 0.67 -5.39
CA PHE A 8 -21.99 1.10 -6.80
C PHE A 8 -22.84 0.17 -7.70
N GLY A 9 -23.85 -0.50 -7.12
CA GLY A 9 -24.72 -1.43 -7.85
C GLY A 9 -24.17 -2.86 -7.99
N SER A 10 -23.02 -3.17 -7.38
CA SER A 10 -22.38 -4.48 -7.38
C SER A 10 -22.24 -5.02 -5.96
N TYR A 11 -22.35 -6.35 -5.81
CA TYR A 11 -22.01 -7.05 -4.58
C TYR A 11 -20.53 -7.44 -4.57
N TYR A 12 -19.86 -7.24 -3.44
CA TYR A 12 -18.46 -7.61 -3.22
C TYR A 12 -18.32 -8.49 -2.00
N ALA A 13 -17.80 -9.71 -2.17
CA ALA A 13 -17.49 -10.59 -1.06
C ALA A 13 -16.25 -10.09 -0.30
N HIS A 14 -16.24 -10.27 1.03
CA HIS A 14 -15.06 -9.95 1.84
C HIS A 14 -13.87 -10.85 1.50
N GLU A 15 -12.69 -10.25 1.33
CA GLU A 15 -11.48 -10.98 0.96
C GLU A 15 -10.92 -11.80 2.13
N PRO A 16 -10.50 -13.07 1.91
CA PRO A 16 -9.77 -13.80 2.92
C PRO A 16 -8.35 -13.20 3.04
N GLY A 17 -8.11 -12.40 4.07
CA GLY A 17 -6.82 -11.74 4.29
C GLY A 17 -5.64 -12.73 4.32
N GLY A 18 -4.53 -12.36 3.67
CA GLY A 18 -3.35 -13.22 3.48
C GLY A 18 -2.38 -13.30 4.67
N SER A 19 -2.60 -12.49 5.72
CA SER A 19 -1.73 -12.45 6.89
C SER A 19 -1.79 -13.76 7.70
N PRO A 20 -0.68 -14.23 8.30
CA PRO A 20 -0.71 -15.39 9.20
C PRO A 20 -1.43 -15.12 10.53
N SER A 21 -1.61 -13.86 10.92
CA SER A 21 -2.37 -13.50 12.14
C SER A 21 -3.88 -13.64 11.93
N TRP A 22 -4.62 -14.07 12.93
CA TRP A 22 -6.07 -14.12 12.89
C TRP A 22 -6.68 -12.72 12.96
N LEU A 23 -7.77 -12.53 12.20
CA LEU A 23 -8.56 -11.31 12.17
C LEU A 23 -10.00 -11.68 12.51
N PHE A 24 -10.58 -10.97 13.45
CA PHE A 24 -11.97 -11.17 13.88
C PHE A 24 -12.71 -9.84 13.82
N GLN A 25 -13.96 -9.88 13.36
CA GLN A 25 -14.88 -8.76 13.55
C GLN A 25 -15.56 -8.91 14.92
N VAL A 26 -15.47 -7.89 15.77
CA VAL A 26 -15.91 -7.96 17.17
C VAL A 26 -16.76 -6.73 17.50
N ARG A 27 -17.81 -6.91 18.31
CA ARG A 27 -18.62 -5.79 18.82
C ARG A 27 -17.87 -5.03 19.91
N THR A 28 -17.96 -3.70 19.89
CA THR A 28 -17.34 -2.83 20.89
C THR A 28 -18.11 -1.53 21.03
N ASN A 29 -17.97 -0.84 22.16
CA ASN A 29 -18.50 0.51 22.37
C ASN A 29 -17.47 1.63 22.09
N LYS A 30 -16.24 1.27 21.69
CA LYS A 30 -15.15 2.23 21.42
C LYS A 30 -15.15 2.82 20.01
N THR A 31 -15.95 2.25 19.10
CA THR A 31 -16.06 2.71 17.72
C THR A 31 -17.47 3.22 17.45
N ALA A 32 -17.60 4.18 16.54
CA ALA A 32 -18.90 4.76 16.18
C ALA A 32 -19.84 3.73 15.51
N SER A 33 -19.28 2.76 14.77
CA SER A 33 -20.04 1.70 14.12
C SER A 33 -20.54 0.62 15.08
N GLY A 34 -20.03 0.59 16.32
CA GLY A 34 -20.26 -0.50 17.27
C GLY A 34 -19.47 -1.79 16.96
N TRP A 35 -18.60 -1.73 15.94
CA TRP A 35 -17.79 -2.85 15.47
C TRP A 35 -16.32 -2.46 15.30
N ALA A 36 -15.44 -3.42 15.53
CA ALA A 36 -14.00 -3.30 15.36
C ALA A 36 -13.45 -4.55 14.66
N VAL A 37 -12.26 -4.43 14.09
CA VAL A 37 -11.44 -5.58 13.68
C VAL A 37 -10.41 -5.83 14.77
N VAL A 38 -10.16 -7.10 15.07
CA VAL A 38 -9.19 -7.50 16.08
C VAL A 38 -8.19 -8.47 15.49
N LYS A 39 -6.91 -8.08 15.49
CA LYS A 39 -5.78 -8.89 15.05
C LYS A 39 -5.19 -9.61 16.26
N THR A 40 -5.10 -10.94 16.15
CA THR A 40 -4.47 -11.80 17.16
C THR A 40 -3.42 -12.68 16.53
N TRP A 41 -2.32 -12.87 17.23
CA TRP A 41 -1.23 -13.76 16.82
C TRP A 41 -1.26 -15.03 17.66
N CYS A 42 -0.52 -16.04 17.19
CA CYS A 42 -0.18 -17.20 18.02
C CYS A 42 -1.36 -18.06 18.50
N VAL A 43 -2.48 -18.01 17.78
CA VAL A 43 -3.58 -18.95 17.99
C VAL A 43 -3.10 -20.33 17.49
N PRO A 44 -3.06 -21.37 18.35
CA PRO A 44 -2.51 -22.69 18.02
C PRO A 44 -3.50 -23.57 17.23
N VAL A 45 -4.29 -22.95 16.34
CA VAL A 45 -5.16 -23.64 15.39
C VAL A 45 -4.91 -23.12 13.98
N LEU A 46 -5.03 -23.99 12.99
CA LEU A 46 -4.85 -23.64 11.59
C LEU A 46 -6.03 -22.81 11.09
N LYS A 47 -5.74 -21.73 10.36
CA LYS A 47 -6.78 -21.00 9.63
C LYS A 47 -7.37 -21.88 8.54
N VAL A 48 -8.69 -21.86 8.42
CA VAL A 48 -9.42 -22.46 7.31
C VAL A 48 -8.89 -21.85 6.00
N LYS A 49 -8.25 -22.68 5.14
CA LYS A 49 -7.59 -22.33 3.85
C LYS A 49 -6.14 -21.83 3.90
N GLN A 50 -5.46 -21.79 5.04
CA GLN A 50 -4.02 -21.47 5.05
C GLN A 50 -3.19 -22.71 4.71
N ARG A 51 -2.29 -22.61 3.71
CA ARG A 51 -1.33 -23.66 3.40
C ARG A 51 -0.21 -23.65 4.45
N GLY A 52 -0.29 -24.56 5.41
CA GLY A 52 0.76 -24.82 6.41
C GLY A 52 0.59 -24.09 7.74
N TYR A 53 1.26 -24.63 8.77
CA TYR A 53 1.36 -24.00 10.09
C TYR A 53 2.43 -22.92 10.02
N ALA A 54 2.04 -21.64 10.13
CA ALA A 54 3.01 -20.57 10.34
C ALA A 54 3.46 -20.62 11.81
N PRO A 55 4.73 -20.97 12.12
CA PRO A 55 5.19 -21.00 13.50
C PRO A 55 5.02 -19.62 14.13
N CYS A 56 4.31 -19.58 15.26
CA CYS A 56 4.18 -18.36 16.06
C CYS A 56 5.54 -17.92 16.57
N SER A 57 5.78 -16.61 16.55
CA SER A 57 6.87 -15.97 17.29
C SER A 57 6.29 -14.82 18.11
N PRO A 58 6.16 -14.97 19.44
CA PRO A 58 5.66 -13.91 20.32
C PRO A 58 6.50 -12.63 20.20
N GLN A 59 7.82 -12.77 20.04
CA GLN A 59 8.72 -11.64 19.83
C GLN A 59 8.40 -10.87 18.54
N LYS A 60 8.12 -11.57 17.42
CA LYS A 60 7.71 -10.91 16.17
C LYS A 60 6.36 -10.22 16.32
N ALA A 61 5.39 -10.87 17.00
CA ALA A 61 4.08 -10.27 17.27
C ALA A 61 4.21 -8.99 18.11
N PHE A 62 4.99 -9.04 19.19
CA PHE A 62 5.25 -7.87 20.04
C PHE A 62 5.90 -6.72 19.26
N THR A 63 6.91 -7.02 18.43
CA THR A 63 7.55 -6.04 17.55
C THR A 63 6.55 -5.39 16.58
N GLN A 64 5.67 -6.18 15.95
CA GLN A 64 4.63 -5.66 15.05
C GLN A 64 3.61 -4.79 15.79
N VAL A 65 3.19 -5.20 16.99
CA VAL A 65 2.25 -4.43 17.82
C VAL A 65 2.87 -3.09 18.23
N LYS A 66 4.13 -3.07 18.70
CA LYS A 66 4.84 -1.82 19.03
C LYS A 66 4.97 -0.90 17.82
N LEU A 67 5.29 -1.46 16.65
CA LEU A 67 5.38 -0.71 15.40
C LEU A 67 4.05 -0.01 15.06
N LEU A 68 2.94 -0.75 15.08
CA LEU A 68 1.62 -0.22 14.75
C LEU A 68 1.15 0.82 15.78
N LEU A 69 1.45 0.63 17.07
CA LEU A 69 1.19 1.65 18.10
C LEU A 69 2.00 2.93 17.88
N ALA A 70 3.27 2.82 17.52
CA ALA A 70 4.11 3.98 17.20
C ALA A 70 3.53 4.75 15.99
N GLN A 71 3.10 4.02 14.95
CA GLN A 71 2.40 4.61 13.81
C GLN A 71 1.08 5.25 14.19
N GLN A 72 0.30 4.69 15.11
CA GLN A 72 -0.94 5.32 15.57
C GLN A 72 -0.68 6.67 16.23
N LYS A 73 0.40 6.76 17.03
CA LYS A 73 0.81 8.04 17.63
C LYS A 73 1.19 9.04 16.54
N LEU A 74 1.97 8.62 15.55
CA LEU A 74 2.35 9.42 14.38
C LEU A 74 1.14 9.88 13.56
N SER A 75 0.23 8.97 13.24
CA SER A 75 -1.00 9.27 12.50
C SER A 75 -1.85 10.31 13.20
N ARG A 76 -1.93 10.26 14.53
CA ARG A 76 -2.66 11.25 15.32
C ARG A 76 -1.96 12.61 15.31
N GLU A 77 -0.64 12.63 15.50
CA GLU A 77 0.13 13.87 15.59
C GLU A 77 0.22 14.59 14.23
N CYS A 78 0.49 13.84 13.16
CA CYS A 78 0.64 14.37 11.81
C CYS A 78 -0.68 14.55 11.04
N GLY A 79 -1.83 14.12 11.58
CA GLY A 79 -3.14 14.35 10.94
C GLY A 79 -3.57 13.29 9.90
N PHE A 80 -3.08 12.05 10.02
CA PHE A 80 -3.44 10.94 9.13
C PHE A 80 -4.64 10.10 9.61
N ASN A 81 -5.28 10.48 10.73
CA ASN A 81 -6.42 9.73 11.30
C ASN A 81 -7.63 9.57 10.37
N GLN A 82 -7.73 10.37 9.31
CA GLN A 82 -8.81 10.27 8.33
C GLN A 82 -8.58 9.18 7.28
N ILE A 83 -7.32 8.75 7.08
CA ILE A 83 -6.96 7.70 6.11
C ILE A 83 -6.45 6.42 6.78
N VAL A 84 -5.98 6.46 8.03
CA VAL A 84 -5.50 5.30 8.78
C VAL A 84 -6.51 4.92 9.88
N PRO A 85 -6.97 3.65 9.96
CA PRO A 85 -7.83 3.21 11.04
C PRO A 85 -7.17 3.40 12.41
N LYS A 86 -7.92 3.91 13.40
CA LYS A 86 -7.41 4.00 14.77
C LYS A 86 -7.19 2.61 15.32
N LEU A 87 -6.18 2.47 16.18
CA LEU A 87 -5.88 1.20 16.84
C LEU A 87 -5.60 1.36 18.33
N TRP A 88 -5.83 0.27 19.07
CA TRP A 88 -5.57 0.16 20.51
C TRP A 88 -5.34 -1.29 20.93
N ILE A 89 -4.84 -1.49 22.15
CA ILE A 89 -4.69 -2.82 22.74
C ILE A 89 -5.78 -3.02 23.79
N GLU A 90 -6.40 -4.19 23.79
CA GLU A 90 -7.38 -4.60 24.80
C GLU A 90 -7.47 -6.13 24.86
N PRO A 91 -7.82 -6.71 26.03
CA PRO A 91 -8.07 -8.15 26.15
C PRO A 91 -9.18 -8.61 25.21
N ILE A 92 -9.07 -9.87 24.79
CA ILE A 92 -10.10 -10.58 24.03
C ILE A 92 -10.47 -11.80 24.84
N HIS A 93 -11.76 -11.98 25.05
CA HIS A 93 -12.33 -13.19 25.63
C HIS A 93 -13.31 -13.76 24.61
N GLY A 94 -12.98 -14.90 24.01
CA GLY A 94 -13.81 -15.44 22.94
C GLY A 94 -13.43 -16.85 22.50
N ILE A 95 -14.25 -17.41 21.62
CA ILE A 95 -14.05 -18.73 21.03
C ILE A 95 -13.82 -18.56 19.54
N VAL A 96 -12.73 -19.12 19.02
CA VAL A 96 -12.40 -19.11 17.59
C VAL A 96 -13.51 -19.85 16.82
N PRO A 97 -14.23 -19.19 15.90
CA PRO A 97 -15.31 -19.80 15.15
C PRO A 97 -14.84 -21.05 14.38
N GLY A 98 -15.61 -22.13 14.46
CA GLY A 98 -15.32 -23.39 13.77
C GLY A 98 -14.22 -24.26 14.40
N HIS A 99 -13.51 -23.76 15.43
CA HIS A 99 -12.44 -24.52 16.10
C HIS A 99 -12.72 -24.81 17.58
N GLY A 100 -13.58 -24.03 18.23
CA GLY A 100 -13.84 -24.19 19.67
C GLY A 100 -12.68 -23.77 20.57
N PHE A 101 -11.60 -23.21 20.00
CA PHE A 101 -10.43 -22.78 20.75
C PHE A 101 -10.72 -21.47 21.50
N HIS A 102 -10.46 -21.44 22.80
CA HIS A 102 -10.66 -20.24 23.62
C HIS A 102 -9.45 -19.31 23.53
N ILE A 103 -9.70 -18.04 23.25
CA ILE A 103 -8.70 -16.97 23.31
C ILE A 103 -9.00 -16.12 24.55
N ASP A 104 -7.98 -15.96 25.38
CA ASP A 104 -7.97 -15.11 26.58
C ASP A 104 -6.63 -14.38 26.70
N TRP A 105 -6.40 -13.39 25.83
CA TRP A 105 -5.19 -12.57 25.83
C TRP A 105 -5.39 -11.24 25.11
N LEU A 106 -4.37 -10.37 25.14
CA LEU A 106 -4.38 -9.09 24.46
C LEU A 106 -4.40 -9.26 22.94
N GLY A 107 -5.28 -8.52 22.25
CA GLY A 107 -5.14 -8.32 20.82
C GLY A 107 -5.02 -6.87 20.44
N LEU A 108 -4.70 -6.67 19.17
CA LEU A 108 -4.61 -5.35 18.55
C LEU A 108 -5.93 -5.07 17.85
N TRP A 109 -6.67 -4.10 18.38
CA TRP A 109 -7.97 -3.68 17.89
C TRP A 109 -7.81 -2.52 16.93
N PHE A 110 -8.71 -2.47 15.95
CA PHE A 110 -8.75 -1.44 14.91
C PHE A 110 -10.19 -0.98 14.69
N ASP A 111 -10.33 0.30 14.37
CA ASP A 111 -11.51 0.76 13.63
C ASP A 111 -11.65 -0.06 12.33
N ILE A 112 -12.87 -0.33 11.90
CA ILE A 112 -13.10 -0.95 10.58
C ILE A 112 -12.69 0.06 9.51
N ALA A 113 -11.84 -0.38 8.57
CA ALA A 113 -11.67 0.32 7.30
C ALA A 113 -12.93 0.10 6.46
N GLU A 114 -13.81 1.09 6.40
CA GLU A 114 -15.07 0.98 5.69
C GLU A 114 -14.86 0.93 4.17
N GLY A 115 -15.79 0.27 3.48
CA GLY A 115 -15.82 0.21 2.02
C GLY A 115 -15.29 -1.10 1.46
N VAL A 116 -14.97 -1.07 0.16
CA VAL A 116 -14.51 -2.23 -0.61
C VAL A 116 -13.08 -1.97 -1.06
N SER A 117 -12.23 -3.00 -1.04
CA SER A 117 -10.87 -2.87 -1.54
C SER A 117 -10.86 -2.46 -3.01
N VAL A 118 -9.87 -1.64 -3.39
CA VAL A 118 -9.68 -1.18 -4.77
C VAL A 118 -9.54 -2.36 -5.73
N GLN A 119 -8.93 -3.48 -5.29
CA GLN A 119 -8.88 -4.72 -6.08
C GLN A 119 -10.27 -5.27 -6.36
N ASN A 120 -11.09 -5.41 -5.33
CA ASN A 120 -12.43 -5.97 -5.48
C ASN A 120 -13.28 -5.10 -6.41
N ILE A 121 -13.20 -3.77 -6.29
CA ILE A 121 -13.87 -2.83 -7.20
C ILE A 121 -13.47 -3.11 -8.65
N GLN A 122 -12.20 -3.37 -8.91
CA GLN A 122 -11.67 -3.64 -10.25
C GLN A 122 -12.06 -5.03 -10.79
N GLU A 123 -12.03 -6.08 -9.96
CA GLU A 123 -11.97 -7.47 -10.43
C GLU A 123 -13.16 -8.35 -10.01
N SER A 124 -13.84 -8.02 -8.91
CA SER A 124 -14.67 -9.00 -8.17
C SER A 124 -16.14 -8.63 -8.01
N GLY A 125 -16.59 -7.50 -8.57
CA GLY A 125 -17.99 -7.06 -8.47
C GLY A 125 -18.97 -8.04 -9.11
N GLN A 126 -20.13 -8.24 -8.48
CA GLN A 126 -21.22 -9.06 -9.00
C GLN A 126 -22.54 -8.25 -9.05
N PRO A 127 -23.03 -7.83 -10.25
CA PRO A 127 -22.37 -7.98 -11.55
C PRO A 127 -21.06 -7.16 -11.64
N PRO A 128 -20.17 -7.46 -12.62
CA PRO A 128 -18.95 -6.68 -12.81
C PRO A 128 -19.24 -5.20 -12.99
N MET A 129 -18.36 -4.35 -12.44
CA MET A 129 -18.49 -2.91 -12.54
C MET A 129 -18.34 -2.45 -14.00
N LYS A 130 -19.19 -1.51 -14.43
CA LYS A 130 -19.07 -0.90 -15.75
C LYS A 130 -17.77 -0.10 -15.85
N PRO A 131 -16.99 -0.22 -16.94
CA PRO A 131 -15.73 0.50 -17.10
C PRO A 131 -15.82 2.01 -16.87
N GLU A 132 -16.88 2.66 -17.38
CA GLU A 132 -17.06 4.11 -17.27
C GLU A 132 -17.31 4.54 -15.81
N LEU A 133 -18.03 3.71 -15.04
CA LEU A 133 -18.27 3.96 -13.62
C LEU A 133 -16.98 3.77 -12.81
N MET A 134 -16.14 2.78 -13.16
CA MET A 134 -14.84 2.58 -12.54
C MET A 134 -13.92 3.78 -12.75
N LEU A 135 -13.89 4.31 -13.98
CA LEU A 135 -13.14 5.53 -14.31
C LEU A 135 -13.66 6.74 -13.51
N ASP A 136 -14.98 6.92 -13.44
CA ASP A 136 -15.58 8.00 -12.64
C ASP A 136 -15.16 7.89 -11.16
N ILE A 137 -15.28 6.71 -10.55
CA ILE A 137 -14.92 6.50 -9.14
C ILE A 137 -13.46 6.83 -8.87
N PHE A 138 -12.51 6.29 -9.66
CA PHE A 138 -11.09 6.53 -9.41
C PHE A 138 -10.66 7.95 -9.76
N HIS A 139 -11.30 8.61 -10.74
CA HIS A 139 -11.00 10.00 -11.08
C HIS A 139 -11.46 10.99 -10.01
N THR A 140 -12.55 10.67 -9.31
CA THR A 140 -13.23 11.57 -8.37
C THR A 140 -13.15 11.10 -6.91
N ILE A 141 -12.29 10.11 -6.65
CA ILE A 141 -11.92 9.73 -5.28
C ILE A 141 -11.43 10.97 -4.53
N ASN A 142 -11.65 11.02 -3.22
CA ASN A 142 -11.26 12.18 -2.43
C ASN A 142 -9.76 12.52 -2.60
N HIS A 143 -9.50 13.60 -3.34
CA HIS A 143 -8.16 14.03 -3.70
C HIS A 143 -7.28 14.32 -2.46
N THR A 144 -7.88 14.85 -1.39
CA THR A 144 -7.17 15.12 -0.14
C THR A 144 -6.69 13.82 0.51
N GLU A 145 -7.48 12.76 0.46
CA GLU A 145 -7.12 11.47 1.06
C GLU A 145 -6.04 10.76 0.25
N ILE A 146 -6.07 10.82 -1.09
CA ILE A 146 -4.93 10.33 -1.92
C ILE A 146 -3.65 11.11 -1.62
N LYS A 147 -3.72 12.46 -1.55
CA LYS A 147 -2.57 13.30 -1.19
C LYS A 147 -1.99 12.90 0.17
N LEU A 148 -2.85 12.68 1.17
CA LEU A 148 -2.42 12.24 2.49
C LEU A 148 -1.85 10.82 2.48
N SER A 149 -2.41 9.90 1.69
CA SER A 149 -1.86 8.55 1.55
C SER A 149 -0.46 8.58 0.92
N ALA A 150 -0.24 9.42 -0.09
CA ALA A 150 1.08 9.62 -0.69
C ALA A 150 2.09 10.18 0.33
N LEU A 151 1.68 11.19 1.11
CA LEU A 151 2.48 11.75 2.20
C LEU A 151 2.80 10.71 3.27
N PHE A 152 1.80 9.93 3.69
CA PHE A 152 1.97 8.86 4.66
C PHE A 152 2.93 7.78 4.16
N ASP A 153 2.77 7.32 2.93
CA ASP A 153 3.59 6.25 2.36
C ASP A 153 5.07 6.68 2.23
N VAL A 154 5.35 7.93 1.82
CA VAL A 154 6.72 8.46 1.78
C VAL A 154 7.28 8.67 3.18
N LEU A 155 6.54 9.34 4.07
CA LEU A 155 6.99 9.65 5.42
C LEU A 155 7.30 8.38 6.23
N THR A 156 6.46 7.36 6.08
CA THR A 156 6.61 6.08 6.79
C THR A 156 7.41 5.04 6.04
N SER A 157 7.85 5.34 4.81
CA SER A 157 8.61 4.38 3.99
C SER A 157 7.83 3.08 3.80
N GLN A 158 6.54 3.18 3.44
CA GLN A 158 5.60 2.08 3.31
C GLN A 158 5.93 1.22 2.09
N CYS A 159 6.01 -0.10 2.26
CA CYS A 159 6.59 -1.08 1.32
C CYS A 159 5.65 -2.13 0.73
N ASP A 160 4.35 -2.00 0.96
CA ASP A 160 3.32 -2.92 0.47
C ASP A 160 1.97 -2.22 0.23
N ARG A 161 1.97 -0.99 -0.30
CA ARG A 161 0.72 -0.33 -0.69
C ARG A 161 0.29 -0.83 -2.07
N HIS A 162 -0.62 -1.79 -2.09
CA HIS A 162 -1.28 -2.31 -3.29
C HIS A 162 -2.81 -2.26 -3.16
N GLN A 163 -3.51 -2.69 -4.21
CA GLN A 163 -4.96 -2.50 -4.35
C GLN A 163 -5.83 -3.21 -3.31
N GLN A 164 -5.31 -4.18 -2.55
CA GLN A 164 -6.03 -4.80 -1.42
C GLN A 164 -5.88 -4.00 -0.13
N ASN A 165 -4.88 -3.12 -0.07
CA ASN A 165 -4.55 -2.33 1.11
C ASN A 165 -5.11 -0.90 1.03
N MET A 166 -6.06 -0.67 0.11
CA MET A 166 -6.76 0.58 -0.12
C MET A 166 -8.24 0.28 -0.24
N PHE A 167 -9.06 0.94 0.57
CA PHE A 167 -10.51 0.72 0.67
C PHE A 167 -11.24 1.99 0.28
N VAL A 168 -12.27 1.84 -0.55
CA VAL A 168 -13.08 2.95 -1.04
C VAL A 168 -14.53 2.78 -0.59
N THR A 169 -15.07 3.82 0.02
CA THR A 169 -16.47 3.88 0.44
C THR A 169 -17.38 4.38 -0.68
N LYS A 170 -18.70 4.27 -0.50
CA LYS A 170 -19.70 4.78 -1.45
C LYS A 170 -19.59 6.29 -1.66
N ASP A 171 -19.13 7.00 -0.64
CA ASP A 171 -18.95 8.45 -0.61
C ASP A 171 -17.56 8.85 -1.13
N ARG A 172 -16.87 7.92 -1.81
CA ARG A 172 -15.55 8.13 -2.45
C ARG A 172 -14.44 8.50 -1.46
N LYS A 173 -14.62 8.14 -0.19
CA LYS A 173 -13.56 8.21 0.82
C LYS A 173 -12.63 7.02 0.73
N LEU A 174 -11.36 7.25 0.98
CA LEU A 174 -10.25 6.31 0.96
C LEU A 174 -9.73 6.04 2.37
N MET A 175 -9.55 4.76 2.69
CA MET A 175 -8.80 4.30 3.84
C MET A 175 -7.67 3.36 3.42
N ILE A 176 -6.56 3.42 4.16
CA ILE A 176 -5.37 2.61 3.93
C ILE A 176 -5.10 1.67 5.11
N ILE A 177 -4.88 0.39 4.81
CA ILE A 177 -4.62 -0.65 5.81
C ILE A 177 -3.26 -1.32 5.62
N ASP A 178 -2.97 -2.32 6.47
CA ASP A 178 -1.75 -3.14 6.44
C ASP A 178 -0.45 -2.31 6.43
N ASN A 179 -0.42 -1.32 7.33
CA ASN A 179 0.70 -0.37 7.47
C ASN A 179 1.92 -0.97 8.19
N ASP A 180 2.01 -2.29 8.35
CA ASP A 180 3.07 -2.95 9.13
C ASP A 180 4.37 -3.24 8.34
N GLN A 181 4.38 -3.00 7.02
CA GLN A 181 5.57 -3.10 6.16
C GLN A 181 6.18 -1.71 5.89
N VAL A 182 7.01 -1.20 6.82
CA VAL A 182 7.48 0.21 6.80
C VAL A 182 8.94 0.38 7.24
N TYR A 183 9.45 1.60 7.10
CA TYR A 183 10.74 2.07 7.65
C TYR A 183 11.96 1.23 7.25
N ALA A 184 11.95 0.59 6.08
CA ALA A 184 13.01 -0.31 5.61
C ALA A 184 13.36 -1.47 6.54
N THR A 185 12.37 -1.91 7.33
CA THR A 185 12.48 -3.06 8.25
C THR A 185 11.63 -4.26 7.85
N SER A 186 10.89 -4.12 6.74
CA SER A 186 10.09 -5.18 6.13
C SER A 186 10.96 -6.35 5.60
N TRP A 187 10.31 -7.40 5.11
CA TRP A 187 10.92 -8.61 4.52
C TRP A 187 11.88 -8.32 3.36
N ARG A 188 11.78 -7.12 2.75
CA ARG A 188 12.77 -6.56 1.83
C ARG A 188 13.37 -5.29 2.44
N LYS A 189 14.65 -5.01 2.11
CA LYS A 189 15.25 -3.68 2.30
C LYS A 189 14.57 -2.68 1.34
N CYS A 190 13.30 -2.40 1.59
CA CYS A 190 12.48 -1.52 0.78
C CYS A 190 12.48 -0.13 1.42
N GLY A 191 12.74 0.89 0.63
CA GLY A 191 12.62 2.28 1.01
C GLY A 191 11.16 2.75 1.00
N PHE A 192 10.40 2.36 -0.01
CA PHE A 192 8.93 2.45 -0.09
C PHE A 192 8.46 1.74 -1.38
N ASP A 193 7.25 1.23 -1.41
CA ASP A 193 6.66 0.56 -2.57
C ASP A 193 5.13 0.74 -2.53
N SER A 194 4.60 1.55 -3.45
CA SER A 194 3.23 2.04 -3.39
C SER A 194 2.62 2.30 -4.75
N MET A 195 1.44 1.74 -4.97
CA MET A 195 0.73 1.85 -6.25
C MET A 195 0.31 3.27 -6.64
N ILE A 196 0.36 4.23 -5.71
CA ILE A 196 0.04 5.66 -5.96
C ILE A 196 1.29 6.51 -6.16
N LEU A 197 2.50 5.93 -6.06
CA LEU A 197 3.79 6.61 -6.21
C LEU A 197 4.54 6.11 -7.47
N PRO A 198 4.85 6.99 -8.43
CA PRO A 198 5.22 6.63 -9.82
C PRO A 198 6.63 6.07 -10.03
N THR A 199 7.37 5.81 -8.95
CA THR A 199 8.78 5.36 -8.97
C THR A 199 8.95 3.98 -8.31
N THR A 200 7.85 3.26 -8.14
CA THR A 200 7.78 2.02 -7.34
C THR A 200 7.38 0.79 -8.15
N GLN A 201 7.64 -0.39 -7.59
CA GLN A 201 7.29 -1.66 -8.22
C GLN A 201 5.77 -1.81 -8.33
N LYS A 202 5.01 -1.50 -7.27
CA LYS A 202 3.54 -1.59 -7.26
C LYS A 202 2.89 -0.67 -8.29
N PHE A 203 3.40 0.55 -8.45
CA PHE A 203 2.91 1.45 -9.50
C PHE A 203 3.17 0.86 -10.89
N MET A 204 4.38 0.36 -11.11
CA MET A 204 4.76 -0.20 -12.41
C MET A 204 4.01 -1.49 -12.75
N ILE A 205 3.57 -2.27 -11.76
CA ILE A 205 2.65 -3.40 -11.98
C ILE A 205 1.34 -2.91 -12.62
N ASN A 206 0.81 -1.75 -12.22
CA ASN A 206 -0.37 -1.16 -12.86
C ASN A 206 -0.05 -0.54 -14.22
N HIS A 207 1.19 -0.08 -14.43
CA HIS A 207 1.60 0.58 -15.68
C HIS A 207 1.90 -0.38 -16.84
N VAL A 208 2.51 -1.53 -16.54
CA VAL A 208 3.00 -2.48 -17.57
C VAL A 208 2.70 -3.95 -17.28
N GLY A 209 2.02 -4.24 -16.17
CA GLY A 209 1.58 -5.58 -15.80
C GLY A 209 2.53 -6.32 -14.86
N PHE A 210 1.93 -7.14 -13.99
CA PHE A 210 2.62 -7.94 -12.97
C PHE A 210 3.71 -8.85 -13.54
N PHE A 211 3.37 -9.62 -14.57
CA PHE A 211 4.28 -10.60 -15.15
C PHE A 211 5.49 -9.94 -15.83
N TYR A 212 5.29 -8.77 -16.43
CA TYR A 212 6.37 -7.99 -17.04
C TYR A 212 7.35 -7.48 -15.99
N VAL A 213 6.81 -6.85 -14.93
CA VAL A 213 7.60 -6.30 -13.81
C VAL A 213 8.36 -7.39 -13.04
N LEU A 214 7.73 -8.55 -12.83
CA LEU A 214 8.33 -9.67 -12.10
C LEU A 214 9.11 -10.64 -12.99
N LYS A 215 9.17 -10.38 -14.30
CA LYS A 215 9.96 -11.14 -15.28
C LYS A 215 9.59 -12.63 -15.30
N TYR A 216 8.32 -12.94 -15.10
CA TYR A 216 7.84 -14.32 -15.12
C TYR A 216 7.82 -14.85 -16.56
N PRO A 217 8.22 -16.11 -16.78
CA PRO A 217 8.18 -16.71 -18.10
C PRO A 217 6.75 -16.84 -18.59
N HIS A 218 6.49 -16.32 -19.78
CA HIS A 218 5.32 -16.69 -20.57
C HIS A 218 5.80 -17.38 -21.84
N TYR A 219 5.31 -18.59 -22.07
CA TYR A 219 5.57 -19.31 -23.30
C TYR A 219 4.48 -18.96 -24.30
N THR A 220 4.80 -18.07 -25.25
CA THR A 220 4.04 -17.95 -26.49
C THR A 220 4.84 -18.60 -27.62
N PRO A 221 4.20 -19.30 -28.58
CA PRO A 221 4.87 -19.93 -29.72
C PRO A 221 5.74 -18.97 -30.57
N GLU A 222 5.46 -17.66 -30.51
CA GLU A 222 6.11 -16.61 -31.31
C GLU A 222 7.42 -16.06 -30.70
N GLY A 223 7.93 -16.65 -29.63
CA GLY A 223 9.10 -16.16 -28.88
C GLY A 223 8.72 -15.57 -27.51
N PRO A 224 9.65 -14.94 -26.76
CA PRO A 224 9.31 -14.32 -25.48
C PRO A 224 8.25 -13.26 -25.76
N PRO A 225 7.11 -13.27 -25.05
CA PRO A 225 6.06 -12.31 -25.33
C PRO A 225 6.61 -10.91 -25.07
N LYS A 226 6.33 -10.01 -26.01
CA LYS A 226 6.60 -8.57 -25.89
C LYS A 226 5.76 -7.89 -24.81
N THR A 227 5.06 -8.63 -23.95
CA THR A 227 3.86 -8.19 -23.22
C THR A 227 4.19 -7.34 -22.00
N CYS A 228 4.79 -6.17 -22.24
CA CYS A 228 4.29 -4.97 -21.58
C CYS A 228 2.78 -4.95 -21.85
N ASP A 229 1.95 -5.01 -20.80
CA ASP A 229 0.51 -5.02 -20.99
C ASP A 229 0.12 -3.74 -21.75
N THR A 230 -0.32 -3.87 -23.00
CA THR A 230 -0.70 -2.71 -23.81
C THR A 230 -2.04 -2.13 -23.37
N LYS A 231 -2.76 -2.82 -22.49
CA LYS A 231 -3.99 -2.32 -21.88
C LYS A 231 -3.63 -1.54 -20.63
N LEU A 232 -4.07 -0.29 -20.59
CA LEU A 232 -3.88 0.53 -19.40
C LEU A 232 -4.77 0.03 -18.26
N ASN A 233 -4.23 0.07 -17.06
CA ASN A 233 -4.98 -0.22 -15.86
C ASN A 233 -5.65 1.07 -15.34
N PRO A 234 -6.97 1.08 -15.06
CA PRO A 234 -7.64 2.27 -14.53
C PRO A 234 -7.13 2.70 -13.16
N LEU A 235 -6.40 1.84 -12.44
CA LEU A 235 -5.70 2.19 -11.20
C LEU A 235 -4.61 3.25 -11.37
N LEU A 236 -4.14 3.51 -12.61
CA LEU A 236 -3.22 4.61 -12.88
C LEU A 236 -3.84 5.98 -12.56
N LEU A 237 -5.17 6.09 -12.52
CA LEU A 237 -5.85 7.30 -12.09
C LEU A 237 -5.60 7.63 -10.61
N LEU A 238 -5.16 6.67 -9.79
CA LEU A 238 -4.85 6.87 -8.37
C LEU A 238 -3.42 7.42 -8.12
N ASP A 239 -2.65 7.68 -9.17
CA ASP A 239 -1.38 8.39 -9.07
C ASP A 239 -1.57 9.72 -8.35
N TYR A 240 -0.82 9.98 -7.27
CA TYR A 240 -1.01 11.19 -6.46
C TYR A 240 -0.96 12.48 -7.29
N ARG A 241 -0.20 12.49 -8.40
CA ARG A 241 -0.06 13.65 -9.30
C ARG A 241 -1.39 14.04 -9.95
N CYS A 242 -2.33 13.10 -10.08
CA CYS A 242 -3.67 13.38 -10.58
C CYS A 242 -4.59 14.01 -9.54
N HIS A 243 -4.16 14.07 -8.27
CA HIS A 243 -4.95 14.57 -7.15
C HIS A 243 -4.32 15.79 -6.45
N VAL A 244 -3.32 16.41 -7.08
CA VAL A 244 -2.64 17.61 -6.56
C VAL A 244 -2.51 18.66 -7.65
N ASN A 245 -2.48 19.93 -7.24
CA ASN A 245 -2.34 21.04 -8.17
C ASN A 245 -1.01 20.94 -8.92
N ASN A 246 -1.04 21.14 -10.24
CA ASN A 246 0.13 21.08 -11.13
C ASN A 246 0.89 19.75 -11.12
N GLY A 247 0.31 18.66 -10.58
CA GLY A 247 0.95 17.35 -10.57
C GLY A 247 2.18 17.23 -9.66
N SER A 248 2.33 18.12 -8.68
CA SER A 248 3.43 18.12 -7.72
C SER A 248 2.96 18.61 -6.35
N ILE A 249 3.39 17.95 -5.29
CA ILE A 249 3.19 18.40 -3.90
C ILE A 249 4.26 19.43 -3.53
N GLY A 250 5.53 19.21 -3.89
CA GLY A 250 6.63 20.08 -3.47
C GLY A 250 6.66 20.26 -1.95
N PHE A 251 6.46 21.50 -1.49
CA PHE A 251 6.35 21.88 -0.07
C PHE A 251 4.90 22.18 0.36
N ASP A 252 3.91 21.99 -0.51
CA ASP A 252 2.48 22.23 -0.22
C ASP A 252 1.91 21.11 0.66
N TYR A 253 2.36 21.05 1.91
CA TYR A 253 1.89 20.10 2.90
C TYR A 253 0.69 20.66 3.66
N PRO A 254 -0.29 19.81 4.06
CA PRO A 254 -1.27 20.20 5.06
C PRO A 254 -0.58 20.74 6.32
N PRO A 255 -1.07 21.82 6.96
CA PRO A 255 -0.36 22.49 8.06
C PRO A 255 0.03 21.55 9.21
N GLN A 256 -0.86 20.61 9.56
CA GLN A 256 -0.58 19.63 10.61
C GLN A 256 0.56 18.67 10.24
N VAL A 257 0.59 18.20 8.99
CA VAL A 257 1.67 17.34 8.47
C VAL A 257 2.99 18.11 8.48
N GLN A 258 2.98 19.37 8.01
CA GLN A 258 4.16 20.23 7.99
C GLN A 258 4.73 20.46 9.39
N GLN A 259 3.88 20.80 10.36
CA GLN A 259 4.30 21.01 11.75
C GLN A 259 4.86 19.74 12.37
N CYS A 260 4.23 18.59 12.11
CA CYS A 260 4.69 17.29 12.58
C CYS A 260 6.09 16.96 12.03
N MET A 261 6.30 17.08 10.72
CA MET A 261 7.60 16.82 10.08
C MET A 261 8.68 17.78 10.58
N ALA A 262 8.37 19.07 10.72
CA ALA A 262 9.30 20.06 11.26
C ALA A 262 9.70 19.76 12.72
N ASN A 263 8.77 19.22 13.53
CA ASN A 263 9.07 18.79 14.89
C ASN A 263 9.93 17.52 14.92
N LEU A 264 9.61 16.53 14.08
CA LEU A 264 10.38 15.30 13.95
C LEU A 264 11.81 15.58 13.47
N ALA A 265 11.99 16.45 12.48
CA ALA A 265 13.30 16.82 11.95
C ALA A 265 14.22 17.48 12.99
N LYS A 266 13.66 18.16 14.00
CA LYS A 266 14.40 18.80 15.10
C LYS A 266 14.82 17.84 16.22
N LYS A 267 14.21 16.66 16.30
CA LYS A 267 14.55 15.63 17.29
C LYS A 267 15.71 14.79 16.81
N SER A 268 16.44 14.18 17.73
CA SER A 268 17.33 13.06 17.41
C SER A 268 16.53 11.78 17.14
N PRO A 269 17.05 10.83 16.36
CA PRO A 269 16.43 9.52 16.20
C PRO A 269 16.16 8.78 17.51
N ASN A 270 17.03 8.96 18.53
CA ASN A 270 16.84 8.35 19.84
C ASN A 270 15.64 8.95 20.60
N GLU A 271 15.43 10.26 20.52
CA GLU A 271 14.24 10.90 21.09
C GLU A 271 12.97 10.38 20.41
N ILE A 272 12.95 10.29 19.08
CA ILE A 272 11.81 9.73 18.34
C ILE A 272 11.57 8.27 18.73
N TYR A 273 12.63 7.46 18.84
CA TYR A 273 12.54 6.06 19.25
C TYR A 273 11.88 5.90 20.62
N LEU A 274 12.33 6.67 21.62
CA LEU A 274 11.79 6.62 22.98
C LEU A 274 10.37 7.20 23.06
N GLU A 275 10.13 8.34 22.41
CA GLU A 275 8.87 9.04 22.47
C GLU A 275 7.74 8.29 21.77
N TYR A 276 8.00 7.70 20.60
CA TYR A 276 7.01 6.97 19.83
C TYR A 276 6.96 5.49 20.20
N GLY A 277 7.97 4.97 20.89
CA GLY A 277 8.03 3.58 21.33
C GLY A 277 8.28 2.60 20.19
N TYR A 278 9.03 3.01 19.14
CA TYR A 278 9.42 2.12 18.05
C TYR A 278 10.16 0.88 18.60
N PRO A 279 10.05 -0.28 17.94
CA PRO A 279 10.72 -1.50 18.42
C PRO A 279 12.24 -1.49 18.16
N VAL A 280 12.72 -0.73 17.17
CA VAL A 280 14.15 -0.60 16.85
C VAL A 280 14.50 0.83 16.44
N LEU A 281 15.70 1.29 16.82
CA LEU A 281 16.17 2.66 16.56
C LEU A 281 16.15 3.03 15.07
N ARG A 282 16.50 2.08 14.19
CA ARG A 282 16.52 2.30 12.74
C ARG A 282 15.18 2.76 12.15
N MET A 283 14.05 2.40 12.76
CA MET A 283 12.74 2.90 12.31
C MET A 283 12.58 4.38 12.59
N ALA A 284 13.05 4.83 13.75
CA ALA A 284 13.06 6.24 14.12
C ALA A 284 14.06 7.04 13.26
N GLU A 285 15.21 6.46 12.91
CA GLU A 285 16.15 7.05 11.94
C GLU A 285 15.52 7.24 10.56
N ALA A 286 14.76 6.25 10.08
CA ALA A 286 14.04 6.36 8.80
C ALA A 286 12.98 7.48 8.85
N LEU A 287 12.16 7.54 9.90
CA LEU A 287 11.17 8.60 10.06
C LEU A 287 11.83 9.99 10.15
N TRP A 288 12.95 10.09 10.88
CA TRP A 288 13.73 11.32 11.01
C TRP A 288 14.28 11.77 9.66
N ASN A 289 14.96 10.89 8.92
CA ASN A 289 15.50 11.17 7.59
C ASN A 289 14.39 11.66 6.65
N ARG A 290 13.25 10.95 6.60
CA ARG A 290 12.10 11.35 5.78
C ARG A 290 11.55 12.72 6.16
N SER A 291 11.39 12.97 7.46
CA SER A 291 10.86 14.25 7.94
C SER A 291 11.80 15.41 7.60
N ARG A 292 13.12 15.21 7.74
CA ARG A 292 14.14 16.19 7.36
C ARG A 292 14.12 16.45 5.86
N ASP A 293 14.23 15.40 5.04
CA ASP A 293 14.31 15.51 3.59
C ASP A 293 13.04 16.18 3.01
N MET A 294 11.85 15.84 3.52
CA MET A 294 10.59 16.48 3.10
C MET A 294 10.55 17.97 3.48
N THR A 295 11.09 18.32 4.65
CA THR A 295 11.13 19.72 5.11
C THR A 295 12.16 20.55 4.36
N GLU A 296 13.31 19.97 4.01
CA GLU A 296 14.44 20.69 3.38
C GLU A 296 14.38 20.71 1.85
N HIS A 297 13.82 19.66 1.23
CA HIS A 297 13.90 19.46 -0.22
C HIS A 297 12.54 19.25 -0.90
N GLY A 298 11.48 19.00 -0.14
CA GLY A 298 10.14 18.78 -0.67
C GLY A 298 9.83 17.30 -0.99
N PHE A 299 8.59 17.05 -1.40
CA PHE A 299 8.03 15.70 -1.56
C PHE A 299 8.72 14.91 -2.67
N GLU A 300 8.79 15.47 -3.88
CA GLU A 300 9.29 14.76 -5.07
C GLU A 300 10.78 14.49 -4.96
N TRP A 301 11.54 15.41 -4.36
CA TRP A 301 12.96 15.17 -4.08
C TRP A 301 13.09 14.00 -3.12
N THR A 302 12.33 13.99 -2.03
CA THR A 302 12.37 12.93 -1.02
C THR A 302 11.93 11.59 -1.61
N LEU A 303 10.90 11.58 -2.44
CA LEU A 303 10.46 10.40 -3.19
C LEU A 303 11.60 9.83 -4.04
N LEU A 304 12.40 10.66 -4.69
CA LEU A 304 13.44 10.20 -5.61
C LEU A 304 14.78 9.88 -4.93
N ARG A 305 15.12 10.60 -3.86
CA ARG A 305 16.48 10.64 -3.30
C ARG A 305 16.55 10.44 -1.80
N GLY A 306 15.43 10.58 -1.10
CA GLY A 306 15.41 10.51 0.35
C GLY A 306 15.64 9.11 0.90
N GLU A 307 16.31 9.03 2.04
CA GLU A 307 16.60 7.78 2.73
C GLU A 307 15.46 7.39 3.69
N PRO A 308 15.14 6.09 3.87
CA PRO A 308 15.79 4.93 3.25
C PRO A 308 15.43 4.79 1.78
N THR A 309 16.42 4.57 0.91
CA THR A 309 16.16 4.37 -0.52
C THR A 309 15.83 2.92 -0.85
N ASN A 310 15.04 2.71 -1.91
CA ASN A 310 14.85 1.38 -2.49
C ASN A 310 16.17 0.78 -2.94
N GLN A 311 16.30 -0.55 -2.93
CA GLN A 311 17.43 -1.20 -3.59
C GLN A 311 17.38 -0.91 -5.11
N PRO A 312 18.53 -0.87 -5.80
CA PRO A 312 18.64 -0.58 -7.23
C PRO A 312 17.52 -1.19 -8.11
N MET A 313 17.27 -2.50 -8.00
CA MET A 313 16.26 -3.21 -8.80
C MET A 313 14.80 -2.83 -8.51
N HIS A 314 14.55 -2.04 -7.46
CA HIS A 314 13.23 -1.52 -7.09
C HIS A 314 13.15 0.01 -7.26
N ARG A 315 14.16 0.64 -7.88
CA ARG A 315 14.14 2.06 -8.23
C ARG A 315 13.66 2.24 -9.67
N TYR A 316 12.38 2.56 -9.82
CA TYR A 316 11.77 2.80 -11.13
C TYR A 316 11.97 4.25 -11.56
N LYS A 317 12.20 4.48 -12.86
CA LYS A 317 12.10 5.83 -13.43
C LYS A 317 10.71 6.39 -13.18
N MET A 318 10.60 7.71 -13.08
CA MET A 318 9.29 8.34 -12.90
C MET A 318 8.45 8.14 -14.16
N ALA A 319 7.44 7.28 -14.08
CA ALA A 319 6.50 7.06 -15.18
C ALA A 319 5.70 8.36 -15.48
N PRO A 320 5.25 8.60 -16.72
CA PRO A 320 4.34 9.71 -17.01
C PRO A 320 2.97 9.48 -16.33
N ALA A 321 2.36 10.56 -15.83
CA ALA A 321 1.05 10.48 -15.18
C ALA A 321 -0.07 10.28 -16.21
N CYS A 322 -1.04 9.42 -15.90
CA CYS A 322 -2.27 9.30 -16.66
C CYS A 322 -3.47 9.76 -15.83
N CYS A 323 -3.82 11.05 -15.94
CA CYS A 323 -4.87 11.68 -15.13
C CYS A 323 -6.20 11.86 -15.86
N LYS A 324 -6.23 11.52 -17.14
CA LYS A 324 -7.41 11.53 -18.00
C LYS A 324 -7.45 10.23 -18.77
N MET A 325 -8.53 9.48 -18.62
CA MET A 325 -8.68 8.17 -19.21
C MET A 325 -10.13 7.99 -19.66
N HIS A 326 -10.32 7.34 -20.81
CA HIS A 326 -11.62 6.89 -21.28
C HIS A 326 -11.59 5.39 -21.60
N PHE A 327 -12.79 4.80 -21.69
CA PHE A 327 -12.96 3.42 -22.13
C PHE A 327 -13.31 3.41 -23.62
N GLU A 328 -12.47 2.77 -24.44
CA GLU A 328 -12.73 2.57 -25.86
C GLU A 328 -13.47 1.24 -26.05
N SER A 329 -14.79 1.32 -26.28
CA SER A 329 -15.64 0.13 -26.35
C SER A 329 -15.26 -0.82 -27.49
N ALA A 330 -14.82 -0.31 -28.64
CA ALA A 330 -14.44 -1.12 -29.80
C ALA A 330 -13.22 -2.02 -29.53
N GLY A 331 -12.24 -1.51 -28.78
CA GLY A 331 -11.04 -2.24 -28.39
C GLY A 331 -11.13 -2.95 -27.03
N HIS A 332 -12.24 -2.76 -26.30
CA HIS A 332 -12.41 -3.18 -24.90
C HIS A 332 -11.16 -2.86 -24.04
N LYS A 333 -10.70 -1.60 -24.12
CA LYS A 333 -9.47 -1.15 -23.45
C LYS A 333 -9.64 0.26 -22.89
N TYR A 334 -8.83 0.56 -21.89
CA TYR A 334 -8.67 1.91 -21.38
C TYR A 334 -7.59 2.65 -22.16
N VAL A 335 -7.84 3.93 -22.45
CA VAL A 335 -6.95 4.80 -23.21
C VAL A 335 -6.70 6.07 -22.42
N CYS A 336 -5.45 6.51 -22.35
CA CYS A 336 -5.08 7.74 -21.66
C CYS A 336 -5.11 8.94 -22.61
N ASP A 337 -5.83 9.98 -22.22
CA ASP A 337 -5.94 11.24 -22.97
C ASP A 337 -5.07 12.35 -22.37
N THR A 338 -4.21 12.02 -21.41
CA THR A 338 -3.34 13.01 -20.77
C THR A 338 -2.30 13.49 -21.80
N PRO A 339 -2.21 14.80 -22.11
CA PRO A 339 -1.26 15.30 -23.09
C PRO A 339 0.18 14.89 -22.74
N GLY A 340 0.91 14.35 -23.72
CA GLY A 340 2.29 13.88 -23.53
C GLY A 340 2.42 12.53 -22.82
N TYR A 341 1.32 11.90 -22.42
CA TYR A 341 1.36 10.54 -21.92
C TYR A 341 1.90 9.58 -22.98
N HIS A 342 2.78 8.69 -22.54
CA HIS A 342 3.28 7.58 -23.33
C HIS A 342 3.48 6.40 -22.40
N GLN A 343 3.24 5.19 -22.90
CA GLN A 343 3.50 4.01 -22.09
C GLN A 343 5.01 3.80 -21.95
N MET A 344 5.47 3.62 -20.71
CA MET A 344 6.88 3.41 -20.38
C MET A 344 7.11 1.93 -20.10
N SER A 345 7.84 1.24 -20.97
CA SER A 345 8.21 -0.17 -20.77
C SER A 345 9.55 -0.35 -20.05
N ALA A 346 10.24 0.74 -19.70
CA ALA A 346 11.55 0.65 -19.07
C ALA A 346 11.44 0.17 -17.61
N ILE A 347 12.05 -0.97 -17.29
CA ILE A 347 12.18 -1.52 -15.93
C ILE A 347 13.64 -1.80 -15.54
N PRO A 348 13.97 -1.84 -14.23
CA PRO A 348 15.32 -2.15 -13.75
C PRO A 348 15.85 -3.52 -14.21
N TYR A 349 17.15 -3.61 -14.40
CA TYR A 349 17.91 -4.83 -14.70
C TYR A 349 18.05 -5.74 -13.48
N GLY A 350 18.19 -7.05 -13.72
CA GLY A 350 18.45 -8.04 -12.67
C GLY A 350 17.17 -8.61 -12.05
N ASN A 351 17.34 -9.44 -11.02
CA ASN A 351 16.22 -10.14 -10.42
C ASN A 351 15.31 -9.16 -9.64
N PRO A 352 13.99 -9.10 -9.92
CA PRO A 352 13.06 -8.16 -9.29
C PRO A 352 12.72 -8.49 -7.82
N TRP A 353 13.25 -9.58 -7.27
CA TRP A 353 13.06 -9.99 -5.87
C TRP A 353 14.25 -9.61 -4.98
N HIS A 354 15.48 -9.80 -5.47
CA HIS A 354 16.69 -9.66 -4.64
C HIS A 354 17.86 -8.91 -5.32
N GLY A 355 17.69 -8.38 -6.54
CA GLY A 355 18.63 -7.43 -7.15
C GLY A 355 19.95 -8.00 -7.65
N GLY A 356 20.14 -9.30 -7.54
CA GLY A 356 21.31 -10.01 -8.05
C GLY A 356 21.20 -10.33 -9.54
N LYS A 357 22.23 -10.99 -10.08
CA LYS A 357 22.17 -11.57 -11.43
C LYS A 357 20.87 -12.35 -11.60
N TRP A 358 20.23 -12.19 -12.76
CA TRP A 358 19.11 -13.02 -13.15
C TRP A 358 19.50 -14.50 -13.05
N HIS A 359 18.73 -15.27 -12.29
CA HIS A 359 18.96 -16.70 -12.09
C HIS A 359 17.64 -17.48 -11.98
N GLY A 360 16.52 -16.88 -12.39
CA GLY A 360 15.22 -17.56 -12.44
C GLY A 360 15.12 -18.50 -13.65
N ALA A 361 14.39 -19.60 -13.47
CA ALA A 361 13.96 -20.53 -14.52
C ALA A 361 13.20 -19.81 -15.67
N PRO A 362 12.92 -20.47 -16.82
CA PRO A 362 13.25 -20.16 -18.23
C PRO A 362 12.81 -18.80 -18.83
N GLY A 363 12.54 -17.78 -18.02
CA GLY A 363 12.30 -16.41 -18.48
C GLY A 363 13.61 -15.72 -18.88
N LYS A 364 13.53 -14.79 -19.84
CA LYS A 364 14.62 -13.86 -20.15
C LYS A 364 14.53 -12.66 -19.21
N ASP A 365 15.67 -12.09 -18.82
CA ASP A 365 15.69 -10.81 -18.12
C ASP A 365 15.09 -9.73 -19.06
N THR A 366 13.92 -9.20 -18.70
CA THR A 366 13.23 -8.13 -19.44
C THR A 366 13.70 -6.72 -19.04
N GLY A 367 14.76 -6.62 -18.23
CA GLY A 367 15.36 -5.36 -17.76
C GLY A 367 15.88 -4.46 -18.88
N THR A 368 15.84 -3.14 -18.63
CA THR A 368 16.21 -2.11 -19.63
C THR A 368 17.27 -1.12 -19.16
N TYR A 369 17.51 -1.00 -17.85
CA TYR A 369 18.56 -0.13 -17.29
C TYR A 369 19.09 -0.66 -15.97
N VAL A 370 20.32 -0.31 -15.58
CA VAL A 370 20.86 -0.66 -14.27
C VAL A 370 20.14 0.18 -13.21
N GLY A 371 19.42 -0.46 -12.30
CA GLY A 371 18.74 0.23 -11.22
C GLY A 371 19.71 1.06 -10.37
N GLY A 372 19.25 2.11 -9.71
CA GLY A 372 20.12 2.96 -8.87
C GLY A 372 20.13 4.42 -9.27
N GLU A 373 20.06 4.73 -10.57
CA GLU A 373 20.15 6.09 -11.10
C GLU A 373 19.27 6.19 -12.35
N GLY A 374 18.20 6.99 -12.27
CA GLY A 374 17.27 7.15 -13.38
C GLY A 374 16.20 8.18 -13.03
N LEU A 375 16.56 9.45 -13.19
CA LEU A 375 15.58 10.45 -13.60
C LEU A 375 15.11 10.12 -15.02
#